data_AF-A0A1E3ARN4-F1
#
_entry.id   AF-A0A1E3ARN4-F1
#
_cell.length_a   1.000
_cell.length_b   1.000
_cell.length_c   1.000
_cell.angle_alpha   90.00
_cell.angle_beta   90.00
_cell.angle_gamma   90.00
#
_symmetry.space_group_name_H-M   'P 1'
#
loop_
_entity.id
_entity.type
_entity.pdbx_description
1 polymer ?
#
loop_
_entity_poly.entity_id
_entity_poly.type
_entity_poly.pdbx_seq_one_letter_code
_entity_poly.pdbx_strand_id
1 'polypeptide(L)' 'MYIDETIVLDKNLQTELLRDFQVLGKYYEAGDWLNFDLLFEVVEVSVKSNYLNGRISNQDLENIFRKYKVA' A
#
# COMPACT_ATOMS: atom_id res chain seq x y z
N MET A 1 8.90 -5.02 -9.71
CA MET A 1 8.25 -4.19 -8.66
C MET A 1 9.20 -4.06 -7.47
N TYR A 2 8.98 -3.11 -6.58
CA TYR A 2 9.85 -2.83 -5.45
C TYR A 2 9.02 -2.50 -4.22
N ILE A 3 9.27 -3.18 -3.11
CA ILE A 3 8.79 -2.78 -1.78
C ILE A 3 9.98 -2.26 -1.00
N ASP A 4 9.92 -1.01 -0.55
CA ASP A 4 10.88 -0.45 0.37
C ASP A 4 10.59 -0.94 1.79
N GLU A 5 11.38 -1.90 2.27
CA GLU A 5 11.22 -2.40 3.64
C GLU A 5 11.65 -1.40 4.70
N THR A 6 12.44 -0.37 4.35
CA THR A 6 12.88 0.68 5.29
C THR A 6 11.76 1.65 5.67
N ILE A 7 10.71 1.73 4.84
CA ILE A 7 9.54 2.56 5.11
C ILE A 7 8.55 1.77 5.97
N VAL A 8 8.46 2.15 7.25
CA VAL A 8 7.47 1.58 8.18
C VAL A 8 6.19 2.39 8.08
N LEU A 9 5.09 1.72 7.71
CA LEU A 9 3.76 2.33 7.68
C LEU A 9 3.17 2.41 9.10
N ASP A 10 2.36 3.43 9.36
CA ASP A 10 1.65 3.56 10.64
C ASP A 10 0.73 2.35 10.85
N LYS A 11 0.77 1.77 12.05
CA LYS A 11 -0.09 0.66 12.47
C LYS A 11 -1.52 1.11 12.80
N ASN A 12 -1.75 2.42 12.90
CA ASN A 12 -3.08 2.99 13.09
C ASN A 12 -3.89 3.10 11.79
N LEU A 13 -3.33 2.66 10.66
CA LEU A 13 -4.08 2.53 9.41
C LEU A 13 -5.26 1.57 9.59
N GLN A 14 -6.32 1.79 8.82
CA GLN A 14 -7.50 0.94 8.86
C GLN A 14 -7.15 -0.52 8.57
N THR A 15 -7.83 -1.43 9.28
CA THR A 15 -7.60 -2.88 9.21
C THR A 15 -7.64 -3.43 7.77
N GLU A 16 -8.50 -2.87 6.92
CA GLU A 16 -8.59 -3.26 5.50
C GLU A 16 -7.29 -2.94 4.75
N LEU A 17 -6.77 -1.72 4.86
CA LEU A 17 -5.49 -1.34 4.24
C LEU A 17 -4.32 -2.18 4.77
N LEU A 18 -4.27 -2.43 6.08
CA LEU A 18 -3.23 -3.27 6.68
C LEU A 18 -3.29 -4.70 6.12
N ARG A 19 -4.48 -5.26 5.93
CA ARG A 19 -4.67 -6.56 5.31
C ARG A 19 -4.21 -6.55 3.86
N ASP A 20 -4.56 -5.53 3.09
CA ASP A 20 -4.17 -5.43 1.69
C ASP A 20 -2.64 -5.33 1.54
N PHE A 21 -1.97 -4.55 2.40
CA PHE A 21 -0.50 -4.50 2.44
C PHE A 21 0.14 -5.84 2.77
N GLN A 22 -0.45 -6.63 3.66
CA GLN A 22 0.03 -7.99 3.94
C GLN A 22 -0.12 -8.91 2.73
N VAL A 23 -1.21 -8.80 1.98
CA VAL A 23 -1.42 -9.62 0.77
C VAL A 23 -0.48 -9.19 -0.35
N LEU A 24 -0.25 -7.88 -0.54
CA LEU A 24 0.78 -7.36 -1.46
C LEU A 24 2.18 -7.90 -1.11
N GLY A 25 2.54 -7.93 0.18
CA GLY A 25 3.79 -8.54 0.64
C GLY A 25 3.91 -10.01 0.24
N LYS A 26 2.85 -10.80 0.41
CA LYS A 26 2.84 -12.22 0.01
C LYS A 26 3.02 -12.41 -1.50
N TYR A 27 2.36 -11.59 -2.34
CA TYR A 27 2.55 -11.67 -3.79
C TYR A 27 3.97 -11.27 -4.20
N TYR A 28 4.54 -10.25 -3.55
CA TYR A 28 5.92 -9.83 -3.79
C TYR A 28 6.92 -10.94 -3.42
N GLU A 29 6.78 -11.54 -2.24
CA GLU A 29 7.62 -12.67 -1.78
C GLU A 29 7.50 -13.90 -2.69
N ALA A 30 6.30 -14.17 -3.21
CA ALA A 30 6.05 -15.28 -4.13
C ALA A 30 6.51 -15.00 -5.58
N GLY A 31 6.89 -13.76 -5.91
CA GLY A 31 7.17 -13.33 -7.29
C GLY A 31 5.92 -13.35 -8.20
N ASP A 32 4.73 -13.30 -7.61
CA ASP A 32 3.44 -13.30 -8.32
C ASP A 32 3.08 -11.88 -8.77
N TRP A 33 3.77 -11.42 -9.82
CA TRP A 33 3.66 -10.05 -10.31
C TRP A 33 2.26 -9.70 -10.85
N LEU A 34 1.56 -10.67 -11.45
CA LEU A 34 0.21 -10.44 -11.98
C LEU A 34 -0.76 -10.10 -10.86
N ASN A 35 -0.82 -10.92 -9.81
CA ASN A 35 -1.72 -10.66 -8.68
C ASN A 35 -1.27 -9.47 -7.84
N PHE A 36 0.04 -9.21 -7.80
CA PHE A 36 0.57 -7.98 -7.20
C PHE A 36 -0.01 -6.74 -7.91
N ASP A 37 0.15 -6.63 -9.24
CA ASP A 37 -0.33 -5.45 -9.99
C ASP A 37 -1.84 -5.25 -9.86
N LEU A 38 -2.61 -6.33 -10.02
CA LEU A 38 -4.07 -6.27 -9.91
C LEU A 38 -4.54 -5.79 -8.53
N LEU A 39 -3.93 -6.30 -7.45
CA LEU A 39 -4.26 -5.85 -6.10
C LEU A 39 -3.76 -4.42 -5.87
N PHE A 40 -2.60 -4.08 -6.41
CA PHE A 40 -1.99 -2.77 -6.22
C PHE A 40 -2.88 -1.64 -6.74
N GLU A 41 -3.49 -1.78 -7.93
CA GLU A 41 -4.44 -0.80 -8.46
C GLU A 41 -5.62 -0.52 -7.49
N VAL A 42 -6.15 -1.57 -6.87
CA VAL A 42 -7.24 -1.46 -5.89
C VAL A 42 -6.77 -0.75 -4.63
N VAL A 43 -5.56 -1.09 -4.15
CA VAL A 43 -4.95 -0.46 -2.97
C VAL A 43 -4.69 1.02 -3.20
N GLU A 44 -4.20 1.41 -4.38
CA GLU A 44 -3.99 2.82 -4.71
C GLU A 44 -5.28 3.64 -4.61
N VAL A 45 -6.39 3.11 -5.15
CA VAL A 45 -7.71 3.76 -5.09
C VAL A 45 -8.18 3.87 -3.65
N SER A 46 -8.05 2.80 -2.87
CA SER A 46 -8.43 2.79 -1.45
C SER A 46 -7.62 3.78 -0.62
N VAL A 47 -6.31 3.86 -0.84
CA VAL A 47 -5.41 4.80 -0.14
C VAL A 47 -5.78 6.25 -0.50
N LYS A 48 -5.97 6.57 -1.79
CA LYS A 48 -6.41 7.90 -2.24
C LYS A 48 -7.76 8.29 -1.64
N SER A 49 -8.72 7.37 -1.62
CA SER A 49 -10.04 7.59 -1.01
C SER A 49 -9.93 7.88 0.49
N ASN A 50 -9.08 7.14 1.22
CA ASN A 50 -8.85 7.36 2.64
C ASN A 50 -8.23 8.74 2.92
N TYR A 51 -7.30 9.18 2.09
CA TYR A 51 -6.74 10.53 2.18
C TYR A 51 -7.80 11.61 1.95
N LEU A 52 -8.60 11.49 0.89
CA LEU A 52 -9.66 12.43 0.57
C LEU A 52 -10.72 12.54 1.67
N ASN A 53 -10.97 11.43 2.38
CA ASN A 53 -11.91 11.39 3.51
C ASN A 53 -11.27 11.83 4.85
N GLY A 54 -10.01 12.30 4.85
CA GLY A 54 -9.30 12.75 6.05
C GLY A 54 -8.95 11.63 7.03
N ARG A 55 -8.99 10.37 6.58
CA ARG A 55 -8.72 9.18 7.42
C ARG A 55 -7.23 8.87 7.54
N ILE A 56 -6.42 9.37 6.61
CA ILE A 56 -4.95 9.30 6.65
C ILE A 56 -4.38 10.67 6.27
N SER A 57 -3.18 10.99 6.74
CA SER A 57 -2.52 12.25 6.42
C SER A 57 -1.86 12.23 5.03
N ASN A 58 -1.48 13.40 4.52
CA ASN A 58 -0.66 13.48 3.30
C ASN A 58 0.70 12.77 3.48
N GLN A 59 1.25 12.80 4.70
CA GLN A 59 2.52 12.11 4.99
C GLN A 59 2.35 10.59 4.90
N ASP A 60 1.23 10.04 5.38
CA ASP A 60 0.91 8.61 5.26
C ASP A 60 0.75 8.21 3.79
N LEU A 61 0.01 9.02 3.03
CA LEU A 61 -0.16 8.85 1.59
C LEU A 61 1.18 8.77 0.86
N GLU A 62 2.06 9.75 1.08
CA GLU A 62 3.38 9.78 0.47
C GLU A 62 4.25 8.58 0.89
N ASN A 63 4.23 8.21 2.17
CA ASN A 63 4.99 7.06 2.67
C ASN A 63 4.53 5.75 2.02
N ILE A 64 3.22 5.54 1.87
CA ILE A 64 2.65 4.37 1.20
C ILE A 64 3.13 4.32 -0.26
N PHE A 65 2.99 5.41 -1.01
CA PHE A 65 3.41 5.43 -2.42
C PHE A 65 4.92 5.26 -2.60
N ARG A 66 5.74 5.85 -1.72
CA ARG A 66 7.20 5.63 -1.72
C ARG A 66 7.55 4.19 -1.39
N LYS A 67 6.85 3.56 -0.43
CA LYS A 67 7.07 2.16 -0.05
C LYS A 67 6.86 1.23 -1.23
N TYR A 68 5.81 1.42 -2.00
CA TYR A 68 5.50 0.52 -3.13
C TYR A 68 6.07 1.01 -4.48
N LYS A 69 6.84 2.12 -4.48
CA LYS A 69 7.39 2.81 -5.67
C LYS A 69 6.36 2.92 -6.80
N VAL A 70 5.38 3.79 -6.60
CA VAL A 70 4.58 4.30 -7.71
C VAL A 70 5.40 5.37 -8.41
N ALA A 71 5.75 5.11 -9.68
CA ALA A 71 6.40 6.07 -10.55
C ALA A 71 5.37 7.04 -11.16
#